data_AF-A0A519K8M4-F1
#
_entry.id   AF-A0A519K8M4-F1
#
_cell.length_a   1.000
_cell.length_b   1.000
_cell.length_c   1.000
_cell.angle_alpha   90.00
_cell.angle_beta   90.00
_cell.angle_gamma   90.00
#
_symmetry.space_group_name_H-M   'P 1'
#
loop_
_entity.id
_entity.type
_entity.pdbx_description
1 polymer ?
#
loop_
_entity_poly.entity_id
_entity_poly.type
_entity_poly.pdbx_seq_one_letter_code
_entity_poly.pdbx_strand_id
1 'polypeptide(L)'
;MMNMLFRFWIFNVFLLILLFFGYRMAISETDPHGPTAFDKVMDIFELLLNIGFSLVYVIGLLLSSLTIFLNCIAAVRNSPFYSFLSFLAIPIISLIYTMVVLQFSFSSNRILMTFVIFSAAYILITGLQFLRFRTAVRKFVVVKE
;
A
#
# COMPACT_ATOMS: atom_id res chain seq x y z
N MET A 1 -15.82 8.55 -17.67
CA MET A 1 -15.66 7.59 -16.54
C MET A 1 -14.22 7.06 -16.48
N MET A 2 -13.72 6.40 -17.53
CA MET A 2 -12.37 5.84 -17.56
C MET A 2 -11.27 6.88 -17.31
N ASN A 3 -11.35 8.07 -17.94
CA ASN A 3 -10.40 9.18 -17.69
C ASN A 3 -10.39 9.66 -16.24
N MET A 4 -11.52 9.54 -15.52
CA MET A 4 -11.61 9.92 -14.11
C MET A 4 -10.95 8.84 -13.24
N LEU A 5 -11.26 7.56 -13.47
CA LEU A 5 -10.65 6.44 -12.76
C LEU A 5 -9.13 6.40 -12.97
N PHE A 6 -8.66 6.68 -14.18
CA PHE A 6 -7.24 6.73 -14.52
C PHE A 6 -6.48 7.80 -13.73
N ARG A 7 -7.10 8.96 -13.46
CA ARG A 7 -6.50 10.01 -12.60
C ARG A 7 -6.33 9.54 -11.15
N PHE A 8 -7.33 8.86 -10.59
CA PHE A 8 -7.22 8.26 -9.25
C PHE A 8 -6.17 7.15 -9.21
N TRP A 9 -6.11 6.31 -10.25
CA TRP A 9 -5.11 5.27 -10.37
C TRP A 9 -3.68 5.82 -10.43
N ILE A 10 -3.41 6.84 -11.27
CA ILE A 10 -2.09 7.49 -11.33
C ILE A 10 -1.70 8.05 -9.97
N PHE A 11 -2.62 8.74 -9.30
CA PHE A 11 -2.34 9.30 -7.97
C PHE A 11 -2.02 8.20 -6.95
N ASN A 12 -2.72 7.06 -7.03
CA ASN A 12 -2.42 5.91 -6.18
C ASN A 12 -1.05 5.29 -6.47
N VAL A 13 -0.68 5.12 -7.74
CA VAL A 13 0.66 4.64 -8.13
C VAL A 13 1.75 5.59 -7.68
N PHE A 14 1.55 6.90 -7.85
CA PHE A 14 2.49 7.91 -7.36
C PHE A 14 2.67 7.83 -5.84
N LEU A 15 1.57 7.67 -5.11
CA LEU A 15 1.59 7.51 -3.66
C LEU A 15 2.37 6.25 -3.23
N LEU A 16 2.19 5.14 -3.93
CA LEU A 16 2.92 3.89 -3.69
C LEU A 16 4.43 4.08 -3.86
N ILE A 17 4.83 4.76 -4.94
CA ILE A 17 6.24 5.09 -5.19
C ILE A 17 6.80 5.96 -4.04
N LEU A 18 6.05 6.98 -3.63
CA LEU A 18 6.46 7.88 -2.55
C LEU A 18 6.62 7.15 -1.21
N LEU A 19 5.67 6.29 -0.85
CA LEU A 19 5.71 5.45 0.35
C LEU A 19 6.87 4.45 0.30
N PHE A 20 7.17 3.88 -0.88
CA PHE A 20 8.32 2.98 -1.05
C PHE A 20 9.65 3.69 -0.77
N PHE A 21 9.86 4.88 -1.35
CA PHE A 21 11.07 5.66 -1.08
C PHE A 21 11.14 6.09 0.39
N GLY A 22 10.03 6.53 0.99
CA GLY A 22 9.99 6.89 2.41
C GLY A 22 10.31 5.70 3.33
N TYR A 23 9.77 4.51 3.03
CA TYR A 23 10.06 3.27 3.76
C TYR A 23 11.55 2.92 3.68
N ARG A 24 12.16 3.05 2.49
CA ARG A 24 13.59 2.78 2.29
C ARG A 24 14.48 3.78 3.03
N MET A 25 14.13 5.07 3.02
CA MET A 25 14.87 6.07 3.79
C MET A 25 14.80 5.78 5.29
N ALA A 26 13.62 5.40 5.81
CA ALA A 26 13.43 5.07 7.23
C ALA A 26 14.21 3.84 7.70
N ILE A 27 14.54 2.91 6.80
CA ILE A 27 15.31 1.70 7.11
C ILE A 27 16.81 1.87 6.82
N SER A 28 17.20 2.89 6.06
CA SER A 28 18.59 3.14 5.67
C SER A 28 19.52 3.53 6.84
N GLU A 29 18.99 3.72 8.05
CA GLU A 29 19.74 4.10 9.25
C GLU A 29 20.14 2.91 10.15
N THR A 30 20.28 1.70 9.58
CA THR A 30 20.83 0.57 10.34
C THR A 30 22.35 0.61 10.32
N ASP A 31 22.96 1.03 11.43
CA ASP A 31 24.39 0.93 11.68
C ASP A 31 24.89 -0.52 11.48
N PRO A 32 26.08 -0.73 10.90
CA PRO A 32 26.62 -2.07 10.67
C PRO A 32 26.78 -2.83 11.99
N HIS A 33 26.11 -3.98 12.09
CA HIS A 33 26.11 -4.82 13.28
C HIS A 33 27.32 -5.75 13.26
N GLY A 34 28.50 -5.22 13.59
CA GLY A 34 29.64 -6.03 14.04
C GLY A 34 30.95 -5.86 13.26
N PRO A 35 32.10 -6.14 13.89
CA PRO A 35 33.42 -5.97 13.28
C PRO A 35 33.80 -7.08 12.28
N THR A 36 33.06 -8.20 12.26
CA THR A 36 33.46 -9.42 11.55
C THR A 36 32.98 -9.41 10.09
N ALA A 37 33.77 -9.99 9.18
CA ALA A 37 33.40 -10.08 7.77
C ALA A 37 32.11 -10.92 7.53
N PHE A 38 31.84 -11.90 8.40
CA PHE A 38 30.63 -12.72 8.34
C PHE A 38 29.37 -11.90 8.66
N ASP A 39 29.45 -11.02 9.67
CA ASP A 39 28.33 -10.16 10.07
C ASP A 39 27.91 -9.25 8.91
N LYS A 40 28.89 -8.68 8.19
CA LYS A 40 28.63 -7.86 7.00
C LYS A 40 27.95 -8.63 5.86
N VAL A 41 28.24 -9.92 5.70
CA VAL A 41 27.58 -10.77 4.70
C VAL A 41 26.13 -11.04 5.11
N MET A 42 25.88 -11.32 6.40
CA MET A 42 24.53 -11.49 6.92
C MET A 42 23.70 -10.20 6.79
N ASP A 43 24.28 -9.03 7.07
CA ASP A 43 23.64 -7.73 6.87
C ASP A 43 23.23 -7.50 5.41
N ILE A 44 24.06 -7.90 4.44
CA ILE A 44 23.73 -7.80 3.01
C ILE A 44 22.57 -8.74 2.64
N PHE A 45 22.54 -9.96 3.19
CA PHE A 45 21.43 -10.89 2.98
C PHE A 45 20.12 -10.39 3.58
N GLU A 46 20.17 -9.82 4.79
CA GLU A 46 19.01 -9.22 5.44
C GLU A 46 18.51 -8.00 4.65
N LEU A 47 19.42 -7.16 4.15
CA LEU A 47 19.09 -6.05 3.26
C LEU A 47 18.44 -6.53 1.97
N LEU A 48 18.96 -7.59 1.35
CA LEU A 48 18.43 -8.16 0.10
C LEU A 48 17.04 -8.76 0.30
N LEU A 49 16.83 -9.50 1.39
CA LEU A 49 15.51 -10.03 1.78
C LEU A 49 14.52 -8.90 2.03
N ASN A 50 14.92 -7.84 2.73
CA ASN A 50 14.07 -6.68 3.00
C ASN A 50 13.71 -5.91 1.71
N ILE A 51 14.66 -5.76 0.79
CA ILE A 51 14.39 -5.22 -0.56
C ILE A 51 13.38 -6.11 -1.29
N GLY A 52 13.57 -7.43 -1.27
CA GLY A 52 12.66 -8.40 -1.87
C GLY A 52 11.23 -8.29 -1.32
N PHE A 53 11.08 -8.28 0.01
CA PHE A 53 9.78 -8.10 0.67
C PHE A 53 9.12 -6.76 0.32
N SER A 54 9.89 -5.67 0.30
CA SER A 54 9.38 -4.34 -0.06
C SER A 54 8.91 -4.27 -1.52
N LEU A 55 9.59 -4.96 -2.44
CA LEU A 55 9.21 -5.07 -3.85
C LEU A 55 7.93 -5.88 -4.03
N VAL A 56 7.82 -7.04 -3.36
CA VAL A 56 6.61 -7.87 -3.41
C VAL A 56 5.40 -7.08 -2.89
N TYR A 57 5.58 -6.28 -1.84
CA TYR A 57 4.53 -5.40 -1.34
C TYR A 57 4.11 -4.32 -2.35
N VAL A 58 5.08 -3.62 -2.96
CA VAL A 58 4.78 -2.61 -3.98
C VAL A 58 4.08 -3.23 -5.18
N ILE A 59 4.51 -4.40 -5.63
CA ILE A 59 3.88 -5.13 -6.75
C ILE A 59 2.47 -5.58 -6.35
N GLY A 60 2.28 -6.14 -5.16
CA GLY A 60 0.98 -6.55 -4.64
C GLY A 60 0.01 -5.37 -4.55
N LEU A 61 0.49 -4.21 -4.10
CA LEU A 61 -0.30 -2.99 -4.06
C LEU A 61 -0.53 -2.37 -5.45
N LEU A 62 0.42 -2.48 -6.38
CA LEU A 62 0.22 -2.08 -7.78
C LEU A 62 -0.87 -2.92 -8.44
N LEU A 63 -0.84 -4.25 -8.25
CA LEU A 63 -1.90 -5.14 -8.68
C LEU A 63 -3.22 -4.80 -7.98
N SER A 64 -3.17 -4.42 -6.69
CA SER A 64 -4.36 -3.95 -5.99
C SER A 64 -4.92 -2.66 -6.56
N SER A 65 -4.07 -1.75 -7.04
CA SER A 65 -4.52 -0.50 -7.65
C SER A 65 -5.35 -0.75 -8.92
N LEU A 66 -5.14 -1.87 -9.61
CA LEU A 66 -5.95 -2.26 -10.76
C LEU A 66 -7.40 -2.58 -10.36
N THR A 67 -7.64 -2.98 -9.11
CA THR A 67 -9.01 -3.23 -8.64
C THR A 67 -9.86 -1.95 -8.61
N ILE A 68 -9.26 -0.76 -8.60
CA ILE A 68 -9.97 0.52 -8.79
C ILE A 68 -10.78 0.51 -10.08
N PHE A 69 -10.29 -0.12 -11.15
CA PHE A 69 -11.00 -0.22 -12.43
C PHE A 69 -12.25 -1.11 -12.37
N LEU A 70 -12.47 -1.89 -11.31
CA LEU A 70 -13.75 -2.60 -11.11
C LEU A 70 -14.93 -1.61 -11.01
N ASN A 71 -14.67 -0.35 -10.65
CA ASN A 71 -15.67 0.72 -10.69
C ASN A 71 -16.09 1.15 -12.11
N CYS A 72 -15.51 0.58 -13.17
CA CYS A 72 -16.08 0.67 -14.52
C CYS A 72 -17.42 -0.10 -14.62
N ILE A 73 -17.60 -1.13 -13.80
CA ILE A 73 -18.83 -1.92 -13.75
C ILE A 73 -19.88 -1.17 -12.93
N ALA A 74 -21.06 -0.93 -13.52
CA ALA A 74 -22.12 -0.16 -12.89
C ALA A 74 -22.59 -0.76 -11.54
N ALA A 75 -22.66 -2.08 -11.42
CA ALA A 75 -23.04 -2.77 -10.18
C ALA A 75 -22.05 -2.50 -9.03
N VAL A 76 -20.74 -2.51 -9.32
CA VAL A 76 -19.67 -2.21 -8.36
C VAL A 76 -19.68 -0.73 -8.00
N ARG A 77 -19.80 0.15 -9.00
CA ARG A 77 -19.81 1.60 -8.81
C ARG A 77 -21.01 2.07 -7.99
N ASN A 78 -22.19 1.54 -8.26
CA ASN A 78 -23.42 2.02 -7.62
C ASN A 78 -23.49 1.54 -6.15
N SER A 79 -22.91 0.37 -5.86
CA SER A 79 -22.76 -0.11 -4.49
C SER A 79 -21.59 0.57 -3.75
N PRO A 80 -21.83 1.30 -2.65
CA PRO A 80 -20.76 1.90 -1.87
C PRO A 80 -19.82 0.84 -1.26
N PHE A 81 -20.35 -0.34 -0.90
CA PHE A 81 -19.57 -1.41 -0.30
C PHE A 81 -18.59 -2.05 -1.29
N TYR A 82 -19.05 -2.42 -2.49
CA TYR A 82 -18.18 -3.02 -3.51
C TYR A 82 -17.14 -2.02 -4.03
N SER A 83 -17.55 -0.76 -4.19
CA SER A 83 -16.63 0.34 -4.52
C SER A 83 -15.57 0.52 -3.42
N PHE A 84 -15.94 0.47 -2.13
CA PHE A 84 -14.97 0.55 -1.04
C PHE A 84 -13.97 -0.62 -1.05
N LEU A 85 -14.47 -1.85 -1.21
CA LEU A 85 -13.63 -3.05 -1.30
C LEU A 85 -12.59 -2.94 -2.42
N SER A 86 -12.97 -2.39 -3.57
CA SER A 86 -12.05 -2.19 -4.69
C SER A 86 -10.92 -1.17 -4.45
N PHE A 87 -11.00 -0.38 -3.38
CA PHE A 87 -9.94 0.55 -2.98
C PHE A 87 -9.14 0.03 -1.79
N LEU A 88 -9.77 -0.68 -0.85
CA LEU A 88 -9.17 -0.99 0.46
C LEU A 88 -9.03 -2.47 0.81
N ALA A 89 -9.62 -3.41 0.05
CA ALA A 89 -9.58 -4.83 0.42
C ALA A 89 -8.16 -5.38 0.57
N ILE A 90 -7.35 -5.26 -0.49
CA ILE A 90 -5.98 -5.79 -0.50
C ILE A 90 -5.07 -5.04 0.49
N PRO A 91 -5.11 -3.70 0.58
CA PRO A 91 -4.34 -2.98 1.59
C PRO A 91 -4.67 -3.41 3.03
N ILE A 92 -5.95 -3.62 3.34
CA ILE A 92 -6.40 -4.10 4.65
C ILE A 92 -5.89 -5.52 4.91
N ILE A 93 -6.02 -6.43 3.94
CA ILE A 93 -5.52 -7.81 4.07
C ILE A 93 -4.01 -7.82 4.33
N SER A 94 -3.26 -6.99 3.60
CA SER A 94 -1.81 -6.86 3.79
C SER A 94 -1.47 -6.35 5.19
N LEU A 95 -2.20 -5.35 5.71
CA LEU A 95 -1.97 -4.83 7.06
C LEU A 95 -2.22 -5.91 8.11
N ILE A 96 -3.34 -6.64 8.00
CA ILE A 96 -3.70 -7.72 8.93
C ILE A 96 -2.62 -8.80 8.93
N TYR A 97 -2.16 -9.22 7.74
CA TYR A 97 -1.09 -10.22 7.62
C TYR A 97 0.18 -9.78 8.35
N THR A 98 0.64 -8.54 8.12
CA THR A 98 1.85 -8.05 8.79
C THR A 98 1.66 -7.91 10.30
N MET A 99 0.48 -7.48 10.77
CA MET A 99 0.20 -7.42 12.21
C MET A 99 0.25 -8.81 12.87
N VAL A 100 -0.28 -9.84 12.22
CA VAL A 100 -0.19 -11.22 12.70
C VAL A 100 1.28 -11.66 12.76
N VAL A 101 2.06 -11.42 11.70
CA VAL A 101 3.49 -11.76 11.67
C VAL A 101 4.28 -11.05 12.78
N LEU A 102 3.94 -9.79 13.09
CA LEU A 102 4.54 -9.01 14.17
C LEU A 102 4.24 -9.61 15.56
N GLN A 103 3.08 -10.23 15.76
CA GLN A 103 2.75 -10.90 17.02
C GLN A 103 3.56 -12.19 17.23
N PHE A 104 3.89 -12.90 16.15
CA PHE A 104 4.70 -14.13 16.23
C PHE A 104 6.21 -13.85 16.30
N SER A 105 6.67 -12.76 15.69
CA SER A 105 8.07 -12.34 15.74
C SER A 105 8.27 -11.43 16.95
N PHE A 106 8.73 -12.00 18.08
CA PHE A 106 9.01 -11.30 19.34
C PHE A 106 9.36 -9.82 19.16
N SER A 107 8.56 -8.97 19.81
CA SER A 107 8.52 -7.51 19.70
C SER A 107 9.89 -6.82 19.77
N SER A 108 10.55 -6.60 18.63
CA SER A 108 11.64 -5.60 18.42
C SER A 108 12.04 -5.38 16.96
N ASN A 109 11.28 -5.89 15.98
CA ASN A 109 11.60 -5.67 14.56
C ASN A 109 11.19 -4.27 14.11
N ARG A 110 12.13 -3.30 14.19
CA ARG A 110 11.95 -1.91 13.72
C ARG A 110 11.48 -1.86 12.26
N ILE A 111 11.94 -2.80 11.43
CA ILE A 111 11.55 -2.93 10.01
C ILE A 111 10.05 -3.21 9.88
N LEU A 112 9.53 -4.22 10.58
CA LEU A 112 8.11 -4.58 10.54
C LEU A 112 7.23 -3.47 11.14
N MET A 113 7.70 -2.81 12.21
CA MET A 113 6.98 -1.69 12.82
C MET A 113 6.87 -0.50 11.85
N THR A 114 7.97 -0.16 11.17
CA THR A 114 8.00 0.86 10.11
C THR A 114 7.05 0.49 8.97
N PHE A 115 7.06 -0.77 8.55
CA PHE A 115 6.14 -1.26 7.50
C PHE A 115 4.66 -1.10 7.90
N VAL A 116 4.30 -1.42 9.14
CA VAL A 116 2.91 -1.27 9.64
C VAL A 116 2.49 0.20 9.63
N ILE A 117 3.39 1.11 10.04
CA ILE A 117 3.11 2.57 10.02
C ILE A 117 2.87 3.06 8.59
N PHE A 118 3.73 2.68 7.65
CA PHE A 118 3.59 3.07 6.24
C PHE A 118 2.33 2.46 5.59
N SER A 119 2.01 1.20 5.92
CA SER A 119 0.78 0.53 5.47
C SER A 119 -0.48 1.20 6.01
N ALA A 120 -0.47 1.60 7.29
CA ALA A 120 -1.57 2.33 7.91
C ALA A 120 -1.77 3.71 7.25
N ALA A 121 -0.67 4.44 7.02
CA ALA A 121 -0.71 5.71 6.30
C ALA A 121 -1.29 5.54 4.87
N TYR A 122 -0.87 4.50 4.15
CA TYR A 122 -1.41 4.18 2.83
C TYR A 122 -2.93 3.94 2.87
N ILE A 123 -3.42 3.13 3.82
CA ILE A 123 -4.85 2.86 4.00
C ILE A 123 -5.64 4.14 4.24
N LEU A 124 -5.14 5.04 5.10
CA LEU A 124 -5.80 6.32 5.39
C LEU A 124 -5.90 7.18 4.13
N ILE A 125 -4.80 7.31 3.37
CA ILE A 125 -4.78 8.13 2.16
C ILE A 125 -5.69 7.53 1.07
N THR A 126 -5.68 6.20 0.92
CA THR A 126 -6.52 5.49 -0.05
C THR A 126 -8.00 5.55 0.34
N GLY A 127 -8.31 5.54 1.64
CA GLY A 127 -9.64 5.82 2.18
C GLY A 127 -10.13 7.23 1.82
N LEU A 128 -9.27 8.24 1.95
CA LEU A 128 -9.60 9.61 1.51
C LEU A 128 -9.80 9.70 -0.01
N GLN A 129 -9.00 8.99 -0.80
CA GLN A 129 -9.20 8.89 -2.25
C GLN A 129 -10.57 8.29 -2.59
N PHE A 130 -10.97 7.22 -1.90
CA PHE A 130 -12.29 6.60 -2.07
C PHE A 130 -13.43 7.59 -1.77
N LEU A 131 -13.34 8.35 -0.68
CA LEU A 131 -14.36 9.35 -0.34
C LEU A 131 -14.47 10.43 -1.42
N ARG A 132 -13.34 10.93 -1.93
CA ARG A 132 -13.31 11.89 -3.05
C ARG A 132 -13.88 11.28 -4.33
N PHE A 133 -13.55 10.02 -4.62
CA PHE A 133 -14.11 9.29 -5.75
C PHE A 133 -15.64 9.19 -5.67
N ARG A 134 -16.20 8.85 -4.51
CA ARG A 134 -17.67 8.78 -4.31
C ARG A 134 -18.35 10.11 -4.53
N THR A 135 -17.79 11.21 -4.00
CA THR A 135 -18.36 12.54 -4.23
C THR A 135 -18.32 12.92 -5.71
N ALA A 136 -17.24 12.59 -6.43
CA ALA A 136 -17.12 12.88 -7.85
C ALA A 136 -18.02 11.98 -8.72
N VAL A 137 -18.26 10.71 -8.35
CA VAL A 137 -19.24 9.85 -9.03
C VAL A 137 -20.66 10.38 -8.83
N ARG A 138 -21.03 10.82 -7.62
CA ARG A 138 -22.34 11.43 -7.36
C ARG A 138 -22.57 12.66 -8.24
N LYS A 139 -21.58 13.56 -8.34
CA LYS A 139 -21.66 14.73 -9.23
C LYS A 139 -21.79 14.34 -10.71
N PHE A 140 -21.08 13.31 -11.15
CA PHE A 140 -21.17 12.82 -12.53
C PHE A 140 -22.53 12.20 -12.89
N VAL A 141 -23.22 11.59 -11.93
CA VAL A 141 -24.56 11.03 -12.13
C VAL A 141 -25.60 12.14 -12.20
N VAL A 142 -25.55 13.13 -11.30
CA VAL A 142 -26.51 14.27 -11.27
C VAL A 142 -26.42 15.17 -12.51
N VAL A 143 -25.25 15.32 -13.14
CA VAL A 143 -25.08 16.15 -14.35
C VAL A 143 -25.57 15.44 -15.63
N LYS A 144 -25.85 14.13 -15.56
CA LYS A 144 -26.29 13.33 -16.72
C LYS A 144 -27.79 13.06 -16.76
N GLU A 145 -28.52 13.43 -15.71
CA GLU A 145 -29.99 13.49 -15.67
C GLU A 145 -30.45 14.88 -16.16
#